data_AF-A0A9R0RIZ3-F1
#
_entry.id   AF-A0A9R0RIZ3-F1
#
_cell.length_a   1.000
_cell.length_b   1.000
_cell.length_c   1.000
_cell.angle_alpha   90.00
_cell.angle_beta   90.00
_cell.angle_gamma   90.00
#
_symmetry.space_group_name_H-M   'P 1'
#
loop_
_entity.id
_entity.type
_entity.pdbx_description
1 polymer ?
#
loop_
_entity_poly.entity_id
_entity_poly.type
_entity_poly.pdbx_seq_one_letter_code
_entity_poly.pdbx_strand_id
1 'polypeptide(L)'
;MCYNFISISGKVEFKVDLNRQVWVFALSLIGLIPLAERVSFLTEQIALYTGPTIGGLLNATCGNATELIIAVFALVQGKIEVVKCSLLGSVLSNLLLVLGTSLFCGGIKNLGADQPYDRVRTRLHYIILEHACISQSQHQIASCNA
;
A
#
# COMPACT_ATOMS: atom_id res chain seq x y z
N MET A 1 -18.84 24.80 6.75
CA MET A 1 -18.53 25.15 8.14
C MET A 1 -17.46 24.20 8.66
N CYS A 2 -16.28 24.73 8.99
CA CYS A 2 -15.18 24.17 9.81
C CYS A 2 -13.85 24.82 9.41
N TYR A 3 -13.84 26.14 9.24
CA TYR A 3 -12.63 26.96 9.17
C TYR A 3 -12.74 28.04 10.24
N ASN A 4 -12.85 27.62 11.49
CA ASN A 4 -12.83 28.50 12.65
C ASN A 4 -12.45 27.66 13.85
N PHE A 5 -11.15 27.41 14.03
CA PHE A 5 -10.47 27.30 15.31
C PHE A 5 -9.01 27.00 15.00
N ILE A 6 -8.21 28.06 14.91
CA ILE A 6 -6.79 28.16 15.28
C ILE A 6 -6.37 29.56 14.81
N SER A 7 -6.72 30.53 15.66
CA SER A 7 -6.02 31.79 15.73
C SER A 7 -4.92 31.58 16.76
N ILE A 8 -3.72 31.21 16.33
CA ILE A 8 -2.48 31.43 17.08
C ILE A 8 -1.48 32.07 16.12
N SER A 9 -1.27 33.36 16.37
CA SER A 9 -0.14 34.23 16.03
C SER A 9 0.98 33.63 15.17
N GLY A 10 1.08 34.16 13.94
CA GLY A 10 2.20 33.92 13.03
C GLY A 10 1.71 33.92 11.59
N LYS A 11 1.92 35.01 10.86
CA LYS A 11 1.62 35.12 9.42
C LYS A 11 2.33 34.00 8.65
N VAL A 12 1.62 32.91 8.42
CA VAL A 12 1.90 31.98 7.33
C VAL A 12 0.60 31.91 6.54
N GLU A 13 0.32 32.99 5.79
CA GLU A 13 -0.59 32.89 4.65
C GLU A 13 0.03 31.87 3.71
N PHE A 14 -0.42 30.63 3.84
CA PHE A 14 0.00 29.51 3.03
C PHE A 14 -0.61 29.73 1.64
N LYS A 15 0.00 30.63 0.86
CA LYS A 15 -0.31 30.84 -0.56
C LYS A 15 0.01 29.51 -1.25
N VAL A 16 -1.03 28.79 -1.62
CA VAL A 16 -0.92 27.48 -2.27
C VAL A 16 -0.68 27.75 -3.76
N ASP A 17 0.56 28.10 -4.10
CA ASP A 17 1.03 28.08 -5.48
C ASP A 17 1.06 26.62 -5.98
N LEU A 18 0.65 26.34 -7.22
CA LEU A 18 0.51 24.97 -7.76
C LEU A 18 1.76 24.10 -7.58
N ASN A 19 2.97 24.67 -7.59
CA ASN A 19 4.22 23.94 -7.32
C ASN A 19 4.28 23.42 -5.87
N ARG A 20 3.79 24.21 -4.90
CA ARG A 20 3.81 23.88 -3.48
C ARG A 20 2.92 22.69 -3.13
N GLN A 21 1.82 22.48 -3.84
CA GLN A 21 0.94 21.33 -3.61
C GLN A 21 1.68 20.00 -3.82
N VAL A 22 2.54 19.93 -4.84
CA VAL A 22 3.36 18.74 -5.12
C VAL A 22 4.38 18.52 -3.99
N TRP A 23 5.04 19.58 -3.54
CA TRP A 23 5.98 19.50 -2.41
C TRP A 23 5.30 19.11 -1.10
N VAL A 24 4.12 19.65 -0.81
CA VAL A 24 3.35 19.28 0.38
C VAL A 24 2.93 17.81 0.30
N PHE A 25 2.46 17.36 -0.86
CA PHE A 25 2.10 15.96 -1.09
C PHE A 25 3.31 15.03 -0.94
N ALA A 26 4.45 15.36 -1.54
CA ALA A 26 5.68 14.59 -1.45
C ALA A 26 6.23 14.54 -0.02
N LEU A 27 6.26 15.67 0.70
CA LEU A 27 6.70 15.71 2.10
C LEU A 27 5.75 14.94 3.03
N SER A 28 4.45 14.96 2.74
CA SER A 28 3.45 14.17 3.48
C SER A 28 3.66 12.68 3.25
N LEU A 29 3.95 12.25 2.00
CA LEU A 29 4.29 10.87 1.68
C LEU A 29 5.58 10.42 2.37
N ILE A 30 6.63 11.24 2.33
CA ILE A 30 7.91 10.94 3.01
C ILE A 30 7.71 10.82 4.52
N GLY A 31 6.90 11.69 5.13
CA GLY A 31 6.56 11.60 6.55
C GLY A 31 5.74 10.36 6.91
N LEU A 32 5.01 9.80 5.94
CA LEU A 32 4.22 8.59 6.11
C LEU A 32 5.08 7.32 6.16
N ILE A 33 6.23 7.30 5.48
CA ILE A 33 7.14 6.15 5.44
C ILE A 33 7.56 5.68 6.85
N PRO A 34 8.16 6.53 7.71
CA PRO A 34 8.57 6.11 9.06
C PRO A 34 7.38 5.87 10.00
N LEU A 35 6.21 6.44 9.69
CA LEU A 35 5.00 6.20 10.48
C LEU A 35 4.43 4.81 10.17
N ALA A 36 4.37 4.44 8.89
CA ALA A 36 3.92 3.13 8.44
C ALA A 36 4.83 2.01 8.96
N GLU A 37 6.15 2.22 8.94
CA GLU A 37 7.12 1.27 9.50
C GLU A 37 6.87 1.04 11.00
N ARG A 38 6.70 2.11 11.78
CA ARG A 38 6.40 1.98 13.23
C ARG A 38 5.06 1.31 13.51
N VAL A 39 4.01 1.62 12.74
CA VAL A 39 2.70 0.98 12.89
C VAL A 39 2.80 -0.51 12.56
N SER A 40 3.48 -0.88 11.47
CA SER A 40 3.71 -2.28 11.10
C SER A 40 4.47 -3.03 12.19
N PHE A 41 5.53 -2.42 12.75
CA PHE A 41 6.29 -3.02 13.85
C PHE A 41 5.43 -3.26 15.09
N LEU A 42 4.62 -2.27 15.49
CA LEU A 42 3.67 -2.42 16.60
C LEU A 42 2.67 -3.54 16.33
N THR A 43 2.15 -3.64 15.11
CA THR A 43 1.21 -4.70 14.74
C THR A 43 1.85 -6.07 14.78
N GLU A 44 3.10 -6.22 14.32
CA GLU A 44 3.86 -7.47 14.42
C GLU A 44 3.99 -7.92 15.89
N GLN A 45 4.35 -6.98 16.78
CA GLN A 45 4.45 -7.26 18.21
C GLN A 45 3.11 -7.70 18.80
N ILE A 46 2.01 -7.03 18.44
CA ILE A 46 0.66 -7.40 18.91
C ILE A 46 0.23 -8.75 18.33
N ALA A 47 0.54 -9.04 17.07
CA ALA A 47 0.22 -10.30 16.41
C ALA A 47 0.84 -11.50 17.13
N LEU A 48 2.05 -11.36 17.68
CA LEU A 48 2.70 -12.40 18.49
C LEU A 48 1.91 -12.77 19.76
N TYR A 49 1.21 -11.82 20.39
CA TYR A 49 0.41 -12.06 21.59
C TYR A 49 -1.05 -12.45 21.32
N THR A 50 -1.57 -12.20 20.12
CA THR A 50 -3.00 -12.36 19.79
C THR A 50 -3.33 -13.69 19.08
N GLY A 51 -2.29 -14.48 18.75
CA GLY A 51 -2.44 -15.79 18.12
C GLY A 51 -2.46 -15.74 16.58
N PRO A 52 -2.22 -16.89 15.90
CA PRO A 52 -1.92 -16.93 14.46
C PRO A 52 -3.03 -16.41 13.55
N THR A 53 -4.30 -16.62 13.91
CA THR A 53 -5.45 -16.17 13.10
C THR A 53 -5.64 -14.66 13.15
N ILE A 54 -5.63 -14.07 14.35
CA ILE A 54 -5.81 -12.61 14.51
C ILE A 54 -4.54 -11.87 14.08
N GLY A 55 -3.35 -12.44 14.35
CA GLY A 55 -2.09 -11.91 13.86
C GLY A 55 -2.00 -11.86 12.34
N GLY A 56 -2.46 -12.92 11.65
CA GLY A 56 -2.54 -12.93 10.18
C GLY A 56 -3.50 -11.87 9.63
N LEU A 57 -4.66 -11.68 10.27
CA LEU A 57 -5.62 -10.64 9.90
C LEU A 57 -5.05 -9.23 10.11
N LEU A 58 -4.42 -9.00 11.26
CA LEU A 58 -3.78 -7.73 11.60
C LEU A 58 -2.65 -7.38 10.63
N ASN A 59 -1.80 -8.34 10.25
CA ASN A 59 -0.75 -8.12 9.27
C ASN A 59 -1.31 -7.75 7.89
N ALA A 60 -2.35 -8.44 7.43
CA ALA A 60 -3.00 -8.13 6.15
C ALA A 60 -3.63 -6.72 6.13
N THR A 61 -4.23 -6.30 7.24
CA THR A 61 -4.95 -5.03 7.33
C THR A 61 -4.02 -3.86 7.59
N CYS A 62 -3.10 -3.97 8.57
CA CYS A 62 -2.16 -2.91 8.93
C CYS A 62 -1.01 -2.78 7.92
N GLY A 63 -0.53 -3.90 7.36
CA GLY A 63 0.52 -3.89 6.34
C GLY A 63 0.11 -3.14 5.06
N ASN A 64 -1.18 -3.13 4.74
CA ASN A 64 -1.75 -2.39 3.60
C ASN A 64 -2.64 -1.20 4.05
N ALA A 65 -2.60 -0.80 5.32
CA ALA A 65 -3.53 0.20 5.87
C ALA A 65 -3.39 1.56 5.17
N THR A 66 -2.17 1.96 4.83
CA THR A 66 -1.91 3.20 4.10
C THR A 66 -2.64 3.24 2.76
N GLU A 67 -2.54 2.15 1.99
CA GLU A 67 -3.21 2.04 0.69
C GLU A 67 -4.73 2.01 0.84
N LEU A 68 -5.23 1.28 1.84
CA LEU A 68 -6.66 1.21 2.14
C LEU A 68 -7.22 2.58 2.55
N ILE A 69 -6.52 3.33 3.39
CA ILE A 69 -6.94 4.67 3.82
C ILE A 69 -7.02 5.62 2.63
N ILE A 70 -6.00 5.65 1.77
CA ILE A 70 -5.99 6.50 0.57
C ILE A 70 -7.12 6.11 -0.38
N ALA A 71 -7.34 4.81 -0.58
CA ALA A 71 -8.43 4.29 -1.41
C ALA A 71 -9.81 4.69 -0.86
N VAL A 72 -10.05 4.58 0.45
CA VAL A 72 -11.31 4.98 1.07
C VAL A 72 -11.54 6.48 0.94
N PHE A 73 -10.53 7.32 1.18
CA PHE A 73 -10.65 8.77 0.98
C PHE A 73 -10.94 9.15 -0.48
N ALA A 74 -10.33 8.47 -1.44
CA ALA A 74 -10.61 8.68 -2.86
C ALA A 74 -12.04 8.23 -3.23
N LEU A 75 -12.52 7.12 -2.63
CA LEU A 75 -13.88 6.62 -2.82
C LEU A 75 -14.93 7.57 -2.26
N VAL A 76 -14.71 8.13 -1.06
CA VAL A 76 -15.60 9.13 -0.44
C VAL A 76 -15.72 10.40 -1.30
N GLN A 77 -14.67 10.73 -2.07
CA GLN A 77 -14.69 11.83 -3.05
C GLN A 77 -15.26 11.43 -4.43
N GLY A 78 -15.74 10.19 -4.60
CA GLY A 78 -16.27 9.68 -5.87
C GLY A 78 -15.22 9.45 -6.95
N LYS A 79 -13.93 9.43 -6.61
CA LYS A 79 -12.82 9.28 -7.57
C LYS A 79 -12.47 7.81 -7.83
N ILE A 80 -13.40 7.09 -8.45
CA ILE A 80 -13.28 5.64 -8.68
C ILE A 80 -12.05 5.27 -9.53
N GLU A 81 -11.69 6.09 -10.52
CA GLU A 81 -10.50 5.89 -11.36
C GLU A 81 -9.20 5.87 -10.53
N VAL A 82 -9.10 6.75 -9.52
CA VAL A 82 -7.92 6.80 -8.65
C VAL A 82 -7.82 5.54 -7.79
N VAL A 83 -8.95 5.01 -7.32
CA VAL A 83 -8.99 3.76 -6.54
C VAL A 83 -8.56 2.56 -7.41
N LYS A 84 -9.07 2.47 -8.64
CA LYS A 84 -8.68 1.42 -9.60
C LYS A 84 -7.19 1.47 -9.91
N CYS A 85 -6.66 2.65 -10.23
CA CYS A 85 -5.22 2.82 -10.47
C CYS A 85 -4.38 2.48 -9.23
N SER A 86 -4.83 2.83 -8.02
CA SER A 86 -4.12 2.50 -6.78
C SER A 86 -4.08 0.99 -6.50
N LEU A 87 -5.18 0.27 -6.76
CA LEU A 87 -5.23 -1.18 -6.59
C LEU A 87 -4.31 -1.91 -7.59
N LEU A 88 -4.35 -1.51 -8.85
CA LEU A 88 -3.43 -2.02 -9.88
C LEU A 88 -1.97 -1.72 -9.52
N GLY A 89 -1.70 -0.50 -9.04
CA GLY A 89 -0.38 -0.08 -8.59
C GLY A 89 0.16 -0.93 -7.44
N SER A 90 -0.67 -1.27 -6.45
CA SER A 90 -0.30 -2.13 -5.32
C SER A 90 0.06 -3.56 -5.78
N VAL A 91 -0.74 -4.15 -6.67
CA VAL A 91 -0.46 -5.47 -7.25
C VAL A 91 0.84 -5.47 -8.05
N LEU A 92 1.03 -4.48 -8.93
CA LEU A 92 2.26 -4.34 -9.72
C LEU A 92 3.49 -4.10 -8.84
N SER A 93 3.38 -3.28 -7.79
CA SER A 93 4.48 -3.02 -6.85
C SER A 93 4.91 -4.29 -6.12
N ASN A 94 3.96 -5.07 -5.60
CA ASN A 94 4.28 -6.33 -4.91
C ASN A 94 4.86 -7.40 -5.85
N LEU A 95 4.38 -7.47 -7.10
CA LEU A 95 4.81 -8.47 -8.08
C LEU A 95 6.09 -8.13 -8.84
N LEU A 96 6.31 -6.86 -9.20
CA LEU A 96 7.47 -6.46 -9.99
C LEU A 96 8.55 -5.88 -9.09
N LEU A 97 8.17 -5.00 -8.17
CA LEU A 97 9.14 -4.23 -7.39
C LEU A 97 9.63 -5.04 -6.18
N VAL A 98 8.73 -5.57 -5.35
CA VAL A 98 9.12 -6.35 -4.15
C VAL A 98 9.67 -7.72 -4.54
N LEU A 99 8.97 -8.47 -5.39
CA LEU A 99 9.47 -9.76 -5.88
C LEU A 99 10.74 -9.58 -6.72
N GLY A 100 10.79 -8.59 -7.62
CA GLY A 100 11.98 -8.35 -8.45
C GLY A 100 13.21 -7.96 -7.64
N THR A 101 13.07 -7.05 -6.66
CA THR A 101 14.19 -6.65 -5.79
C THR A 101 14.62 -7.76 -4.85
N SER A 102 13.71 -8.57 -4.31
CA SER A 102 14.08 -9.73 -3.48
C SER A 102 14.81 -10.81 -4.27
N LEU A 103 14.40 -11.08 -5.51
CA LEU A 103 15.13 -11.98 -6.42
C LEU A 103 16.48 -11.40 -6.84
N PHE A 104 16.56 -10.10 -7.13
CA PHE A 104 17.79 -9.43 -7.50
C PHE A 104 18.80 -9.40 -6.35
N CYS A 105 18.39 -8.94 -5.16
CA CYS A 105 19.23 -8.91 -3.97
C CYS A 105 19.58 -10.31 -3.47
N GLY A 106 18.62 -11.24 -3.48
CA GLY A 106 18.84 -12.64 -3.12
C GLY A 106 19.81 -13.34 -4.08
N GLY A 107 19.66 -13.09 -5.39
CA GLY A 107 20.54 -13.58 -6.44
C GLY A 107 21.97 -13.03 -6.33
N ILE A 108 22.12 -11.72 -6.09
CA ILE A 108 23.46 -11.11 -5.87
C ILE A 108 24.15 -11.71 -4.64
N LYS A 109 23.40 -11.93 -3.56
CA LYS A 109 23.94 -12.49 -2.31
C LYS A 109 24.26 -13.99 -2.40
N ASN A 110 23.52 -14.74 -3.21
CA ASN A 110 23.68 -16.19 -3.43
C ASN A 110 24.15 -16.52 -4.86
N LEU A 111 25.09 -15.75 -5.41
CA LEU A 111 25.56 -15.87 -6.80
C LEU A 111 26.12 -17.26 -7.19
N GLY A 112 26.30 -18.17 -6.23
CA GLY A 112 26.79 -19.53 -6.43
C GLY A 112 26.12 -20.61 -5.56
N ALA A 113 24.96 -20.33 -4.95
CA ALA A 113 24.21 -21.30 -4.14
C ALA A 113 22.78 -21.42 -4.65
N ASP A 114 22.30 -22.66 -4.85
CA ASP A 114 20.90 -22.91 -5.20
C ASP A 114 19.99 -22.40 -4.09
N GLN A 115 19.13 -21.43 -4.39
CA GLN A 115 18.12 -20.95 -3.45
C GLN A 115 16.99 -21.99 -3.41
N PRO A 116 16.78 -22.71 -2.28
CA PRO A 116 15.74 -23.73 -2.22
C PRO A 116 14.39 -23.06 -2.35
N TYR A 117 13.72 -23.30 -3.48
CA TYR A 117 12.44 -22.70 -3.80
C TYR A 117 11.36 -23.76 -3.74
N ASP A 118 10.49 -23.64 -2.73
CA ASP A 118 9.36 -24.55 -2.57
C ASP A 118 8.29 -24.25 -3.64
N ARG A 119 8.25 -25.15 -4.63
CA ARG A 119 7.38 -25.04 -5.81
C ARG A 119 5.90 -25.07 -5.42
N VAL A 120 5.55 -25.79 -4.34
CA VAL A 120 4.16 -25.96 -3.91
C VAL A 120 3.64 -24.69 -3.25
N ARG A 121 4.41 -24.13 -2.31
CA ARG A 121 4.04 -22.88 -1.62
C ARG A 121 3.98 -21.70 -2.60
N THR A 122 4.94 -21.62 -3.52
CA THR A 122 4.92 -20.59 -4.55
C THR A 122 3.72 -20.74 -5.49
N ARG A 123 3.46 -21.96 -5.97
CA ARG A 123 2.36 -22.21 -6.90
C ARG A 123 1.01 -21.83 -6.28
N LEU A 124 0.81 -22.12 -5.00
CA LEU A 124 -0.40 -21.71 -4.29
C LEU A 124 -0.53 -20.18 -4.21
N HIS A 125 0.54 -19.46 -3.84
CA HIS A 125 0.51 -17.99 -3.84
C HIS A 125 0.26 -17.41 -5.24
N TYR A 126 0.87 -18.00 -6.27
CA TYR A 126 0.64 -17.61 -7.66
C TYR A 126 -0.81 -17.82 -8.09
N ILE A 127 -1.41 -18.98 -7.81
CA ILE A 127 -2.81 -19.27 -8.18
C ILE A 127 -3.78 -18.32 -7.47
N ILE A 128 -3.55 -18.02 -6.18
CA ILE A 128 -4.37 -17.07 -5.43
C ILE A 128 -4.26 -15.66 -6.03
N LEU A 129 -3.05 -15.24 -6.41
CA LEU A 129 -2.81 -13.95 -7.06
C LEU A 129 -3.43 -13.89 -8.46
N GLU A 130 -3.35 -14.97 -9.24
CA GLU A 130 -3.97 -15.08 -10.55
C GLU A 130 -5.49 -14.93 -10.45
N HIS A 131 -6.12 -15.66 -9.52
CA HIS A 131 -7.56 -15.54 -9.25
C HIS A 131 -7.96 -14.14 -8.74
N ALA A 132 -7.14 -13.52 -7.87
CA ALA A 132 -7.40 -12.16 -7.39
C ALA A 132 -7.31 -11.11 -8.52
N CYS A 133 -6.32 -11.26 -9.41
CA CYS A 133 -6.14 -10.37 -10.56
C CYS A 133 -7.28 -10.53 -11.58
N ILE A 134 -7.78 -11.75 -11.79
CA ILE A 134 -8.95 -12.01 -12.62
C ILE A 134 -10.20 -11.36 -12.01
N SER A 135 -10.40 -11.46 -10.69
CA SER A 135 -11.55 -10.83 -10.02
C SER A 135 -11.53 -9.28 -10.15
N GLN A 136 -10.36 -8.64 -10.01
CA GLN A 136 -10.24 -7.19 -10.17
C GLN A 136 -10.42 -6.71 -11.62
N SER A 137 -9.96 -7.48 -12.61
CA SER A 137 -10.14 -7.13 -14.02
C SER A 137 -11.61 -7.18 -14.46
N GLN A 138 -12.39 -8.16 -13.98
CA GLN A 138 -13.83 -8.22 -14.24
C GLN A 138 -14.59 -7.01 -13.67
N HIS A 139 -14.18 -6.49 -12.51
CA HIS A 139 -14.81 -5.33 -11.89
C HIS A 139 -14.49 -4.00 -12.62
N GLN A 140 -13.32 -3.87 -13.26
CA GLN A 140 -13.02 -2.73 -14.13
C GLN A 140 -13.79 -2.80 -15.44
N ILE A 141 -13.93 -3.98 -16.05
CA ILE A 141 -14.69 -4.19 -17.29
C ILE A 141 -16.17 -3.86 -17.07
N ALA A 142 -16.76 -4.31 -15.95
CA ALA A 142 -18.14 -3.99 -15.59
C ALA A 142 -18.36 -2.47 -15.38
N SER A 143 -17.35 -1.76 -14.86
CA SER A 143 -17.41 -0.31 -14.65
C SER A 143 -17.13 0.52 -15.92
N CYS A 144 -16.56 -0.08 -16.98
CA CYS A 144 -16.36 0.58 -18.28
C CYS A 144 -17.59 0.45 -19.21
N ASN A 145 -18.50 -0.49 -18.92
CA ASN A 145 -19.72 -0.77 -19.69
C ASN A 145 -20.99 -0.11 -19.09
N ALA A 146 -20.84 0.76 -18.09
CA ALA A 146 -21.93 1.50 -17.44
C ALA A 146 -21.78 3.01 -17.68
#